data_AF-A0A7V9ZDC3-F1
#
_entry.id   AF-A0A7V9ZDC3-F1
#
_cell.length_a   1.000
_cell.length_b   1.000
_cell.length_c   1.000
_cell.angle_alpha   90.00
_cell.angle_beta   90.00
_cell.angle_gamma   90.00
#
_symmetry.space_group_name_H-M   'P 1'
#
loop_
_entity.id
_entity.type
_entity.pdbx_description
1 polymer ?
#
loop_
_entity_poly.entity_id
_entity_poly.type
_entity_poly.pdbx_seq_one_letter_code
_entity_poly.pdbx_strand_id
1 'polypeptide(L)'
;MANRKGVFIGAYVPNHLKESLRRRAAAEHRTLSQEITRILEEAVHGKGLPAGSVDRRNRESTPRRRTTDPAPRRRNVDIDYSRGSKPGDDRS
;
A
#
# COMPACT_ATOMS: atom_id res chain seq x y z
N MET A 1 15.06 8.71 -28.19
CA MET A 1 15.70 8.16 -26.97
C MET A 1 16.22 9.33 -26.14
N ALA A 2 15.67 9.54 -24.94
CA ALA A 2 16.15 10.62 -24.07
C ALA A 2 17.59 10.31 -23.64
N ASN A 3 18.50 11.26 -23.86
CA ASN A 3 19.91 11.16 -23.50
C ASN A 3 20.03 11.27 -21.96
N ARG A 4 19.80 10.16 -21.25
CA ARG A 4 19.83 10.12 -19.78
C ARG A 4 21.29 10.08 -19.32
N LYS A 5 21.79 11.20 -18.80
CA LYS A 5 23.09 11.26 -18.14
C LYS A 5 23.03 10.44 -16.85
N GLY A 6 23.61 9.24 -16.88
CA GLY A 6 23.77 8.36 -15.70
C GLY A 6 25.25 8.20 -15.34
N VAL A 7 25.52 7.93 -14.06
CA VAL A 7 26.86 7.57 -13.56
C VAL A 7 26.89 6.08 -13.26
N PHE A 8 27.99 5.40 -13.62
CA PHE A 8 28.18 3.99 -13.29
C PHE A 8 28.67 3.84 -11.85
N ILE A 9 28.07 2.90 -11.11
CA ILE A 9 28.45 2.59 -9.74
C ILE A 9 29.07 1.19 -9.71
N GLY A 10 30.32 1.09 -9.27
CA GLY A 10 30.99 -0.17 -8.96
C GLY A 10 31.02 -0.39 -7.44
N ALA A 11 30.57 -1.55 -6.99
CA ALA A 11 30.63 -1.93 -5.58
C ALA A 11 30.90 -3.43 -5.46
N TYR A 12 31.58 -3.83 -4.39
CA TYR A 12 31.69 -5.24 -4.04
C TYR A 12 30.33 -5.75 -3.56
N VAL A 13 29.90 -6.88 -4.12
CA VAL A 13 28.67 -7.56 -3.72
C VAL A 13 29.01 -9.04 -3.50
N PRO A 14 28.73 -9.60 -2.31
CA PRO A 14 28.92 -11.03 -2.07
C PRO A 14 28.18 -11.89 -3.09
N ASN A 15 28.78 -13.01 -3.53
CA ASN A 15 28.25 -13.85 -4.60
C ASN A 15 26.82 -14.34 -4.32
N HIS A 16 26.53 -14.77 -3.10
CA HIS A 16 25.20 -15.25 -2.71
C HIS A 16 24.14 -14.15 -2.85
N LEU A 17 24.50 -12.90 -2.57
CA LEU A 17 23.61 -11.74 -2.67
C LEU A 17 23.37 -11.38 -4.14
N LYS A 18 24.44 -11.39 -4.96
CA LYS A 18 24.33 -11.16 -6.41
C LYS A 18 23.41 -12.18 -7.09
N GLU A 19 23.56 -13.47 -6.77
CA GLU A 19 22.70 -14.53 -7.31
C GLU A 19 21.25 -14.39 -6.85
N SER A 20 21.03 -14.04 -5.58
CA SER A 20 19.69 -13.78 -5.04
C SER A 20 19.01 -12.61 -5.75
N LEU A 21 19.74 -11.50 -5.98
CA LEU A 21 19.24 -10.35 -6.75
C LEU A 21 18.93 -10.73 -8.20
N ARG A 22 19.79 -11.54 -8.83
CA ARG A 22 19.59 -12.00 -10.21
C ARG A 22 18.33 -12.86 -10.35
N ARG A 23 18.11 -13.80 -9.42
CA ARG A 23 16.91 -14.64 -9.40
C ARG A 23 15.65 -13.81 -9.21
N ARG A 24 15.69 -12.84 -8.27
CA ARG A 24 14.58 -11.92 -8.04
C ARG A 24 14.26 -11.09 -9.28
N ALA A 25 15.28 -10.52 -9.92
CA ALA A 25 15.11 -9.75 -11.15
C ALA A 25 14.49 -10.60 -12.28
N ALA A 26 14.96 -11.84 -12.45
CA ALA A 26 14.44 -12.76 -13.46
C ALA A 26 12.96 -13.13 -13.22
N ALA A 27 12.55 -13.31 -11.96
CA ALA A 27 11.16 -13.60 -11.60
C ALA A 27 10.20 -12.46 -11.97
N GLU A 28 10.70 -11.22 -12.00
CA GLU A 28 9.92 -10.03 -12.37
C GLU A 28 10.20 -9.55 -13.81
N HIS A 29 10.87 -10.37 -14.63
CA HIS A 29 11.26 -10.04 -16.01
C HIS A 29 12.10 -8.75 -16.13
N ARG A 30 12.96 -8.48 -15.15
CA ARG A 30 13.84 -7.31 -15.09
C ARG A 30 15.31 -7.70 -15.15
N THR A 31 16.15 -6.76 -15.57
CA THR A 31 17.62 -6.93 -15.51
C THR A 31 18.16 -6.64 -14.10
N LEU A 32 19.35 -7.15 -13.79
CA LEU A 32 19.99 -6.89 -12.50
C LEU A 32 20.14 -5.38 -12.22
N SER A 33 20.57 -4.60 -13.21
CA SER A 33 20.69 -3.15 -13.08
C SER A 33 19.35 -2.48 -12.79
N GLN A 34 18.25 -2.92 -13.43
CA GLN A 34 16.91 -2.40 -13.16
C GLN A 34 16.44 -2.74 -11.75
N GLU A 35 16.75 -3.93 -11.23
CA GLU A 35 16.42 -4.30 -9.86
C GLU A 35 17.20 -3.49 -8.83
N ILE A 36 18.49 -3.25 -9.08
CA ILE A 36 19.31 -2.38 -8.24
C ILE A 36 18.75 -0.95 -8.24
N THR A 37 18.42 -0.39 -9.41
CA THR A 37 17.78 0.93 -9.50
C THR A 37 16.48 0.99 -8.70
N ARG A 38 15.59 -0.01 -8.83
CA ARG A 38 14.35 -0.08 -8.04
C ARG A 38 14.62 -0.07 -6.54
N ILE A 39 15.57 -0.89 -6.08
CA ILE A 39 15.91 -0.96 -4.64
C ILE A 39 16.46 0.38 -4.15
N LEU A 40 17.31 1.04 -4.94
CA LEU A 40 17.85 2.36 -4.60
C LEU A 40 16.75 3.43 -4.57
N GLU A 41 15.84 3.43 -5.54
CA GLU A 41 14.68 4.33 -5.56
C GLU A 41 13.78 4.10 -4.33
N GLU A 42 13.49 2.85 -3.98
CA GLU A 42 12.72 2.51 -2.77
C GLU A 42 13.42 2.92 -1.48
N ALA A 43 14.74 2.81 -1.42
CA ALA A 43 15.52 3.22 -0.26
C ALA A 43 15.52 4.75 -0.07
N VAL A 44 15.49 5.51 -1.17
CA VAL A 44 15.47 6.98 -1.14
C VAL A 44 14.05 7.52 -0.92
N HIS A 45 13.04 6.92 -1.55
CA HIS A 45 11.68 7.46 -1.58
C HIS A 45 10.70 6.75 -0.63
N GLY A 46 11.03 5.54 -0.15
CA GLY A 46 10.15 4.69 0.64
C GLY A 46 9.50 3.56 -0.17
N LYS A 47 9.06 2.49 0.52
CA LYS A 47 8.41 1.33 -0.11
C LYS A 47 7.04 1.69 -0.70
N GLY A 48 6.80 1.31 -1.95
CA GLY A 48 5.47 1.34 -2.59
C GLY A 48 5.05 2.69 -3.17
N LEU A 49 5.99 3.63 -3.30
CA LEU A 49 5.73 4.90 -3.96
C LEU A 49 6.09 4.79 -5.44
N PRO A 50 5.15 5.08 -6.36
CA PRO A 50 5.46 5.09 -7.80
C PRO A 50 6.64 6.02 -8.12
N ALA A 51 7.42 5.68 -9.14
CA ALA A 51 8.61 6.45 -9.53
C ALA A 51 8.27 7.96 -9.67
N GLY A 52 9.01 8.81 -8.94
CA GLY A 52 8.78 10.26 -8.88
C GLY A 52 7.86 10.73 -7.73
N SER A 53 7.32 9.82 -6.92
CA SER A 53 6.57 10.20 -5.71
C SER A 53 7.44 10.15 -4.46
N VAL A 54 7.45 11.25 -3.72
CA VAL A 54 8.13 11.42 -2.44
C VAL A 54 7.15 11.04 -1.33
N ASP A 55 7.55 10.22 -0.35
CA ASP A 55 6.71 9.99 0.82
C ASP A 55 6.64 11.27 1.66
N ARG A 56 5.55 12.02 1.52
CA ARG A 56 5.29 13.19 2.35
C ARG A 56 4.58 12.82 3.65
N ARG A 57 4.35 11.53 3.91
CA ARG A 57 3.74 11.08 5.16
C ARG A 57 4.77 11.18 6.27
N ASN A 58 4.88 12.39 6.84
CA ASN A 58 5.52 12.56 8.14
C ASN A 58 4.71 11.79 9.20
N ARG A 59 5.36 11.37 10.30
CA ARG A 59 4.69 10.69 11.43
C ARG A 59 3.60 11.58 12.07
N GLU A 60 3.69 12.90 11.88
CA GLU A 60 2.68 13.90 12.23
C GLU A 60 1.61 14.15 11.14
N SER A 61 1.60 13.41 10.03
CA SER A 61 0.61 13.61 8.96
C SER A 61 -0.81 13.42 9.50
N THR A 62 -1.63 14.48 9.42
CA THR A 62 -3.02 14.42 9.84
C THR A 62 -3.78 13.35 9.03
N PRO A 63 -4.61 12.51 9.70
CA PRO A 63 -5.37 11.48 9.01
C PRO A 63 -6.29 12.12 7.95
N ARG A 64 -6.48 11.43 6.81
CA ARG A 64 -7.51 11.85 5.83
C ARG A 64 -8.84 11.94 6.56
N ARG A 65 -9.62 13.02 6.33
CA ARG A 65 -10.89 13.29 7.03
C ARG A 65 -11.83 12.09 7.17
N ARG A 66 -11.88 11.21 6.15
CA ARG A 66 -12.66 9.96 6.16
C ARG A 66 -12.28 8.98 7.28
N THR A 67 -11.06 9.04 7.79
CA THR A 67 -10.57 8.20 8.90
C THR A 67 -10.98 8.76 10.25
N THR A 68 -11.24 10.07 10.35
CA THR A 68 -11.66 10.76 11.57
C THR A 68 -13.14 11.09 11.63
N ASP A 69 -13.86 10.97 10.52
CA ASP A 69 -15.30 11.21 10.49
C ASP A 69 -16.00 10.20 11.40
N PRO A 70 -16.88 10.67 12.33
CA PRO A 70 -17.70 9.77 13.12
C PRO A 70 -18.50 8.85 12.21
N ALA A 71 -18.65 7.58 12.60
CA ALA A 71 -19.56 6.68 11.90
C ALA A 71 -20.95 7.34 11.80
N PRO A 72 -21.64 7.22 10.65
CA PRO A 72 -22.94 7.86 10.45
C PRO A 72 -23.89 7.44 11.56
N ARG A 73 -24.44 8.43 12.27
CA ARG A 73 -25.47 8.19 13.30
C ARG A 73 -26.67 7.56 12.60
N ARG A 74 -27.12 6.40 13.10
CA ARG A 74 -28.40 5.81 12.69
C ARG A 74 -29.47 6.88 12.83
N ARG A 75 -30.18 7.16 11.74
CA ARG A 75 -31.27 8.14 11.76
C ARG A 75 -32.48 7.48 12.42
N ASN A 76 -33.37 8.28 12.99
CA ASN A 76 -34.59 7.78 13.64
C ASN A 76 -35.53 6.98 12.70
N VAL A 77 -35.24 6.98 11.39
CA VAL A 77 -35.91 6.19 10.34
C VAL A 77 -35.28 4.83 10.08
N ASP A 78 -34.11 4.51 10.67
CA ASP A 78 -33.49 3.19 10.60
C ASP A 78 -34.14 2.24 11.64
N ILE A 79 -35.48 2.19 11.67
CA ILE A 79 -36.24 1.23 12.45
C ILE A 79 -36.25 -0.09 11.67
N ASP A 80 -35.63 -1.12 12.23
CA ASP A 80 -35.76 -2.48 11.73
C ASP A 80 -37.25 -2.89 11.86
N TYR A 81 -37.92 -3.13 10.73
CA TYR A 81 -39.28 -3.65 10.70
C TYR A 81 -39.26 -5.07 11.30
N SER A 82 -39.47 -5.20 12.61
CA SER A 82 -39.52 -6.50 13.28
C SER A 82 -40.69 -7.30 12.72
N ARG A 83 -40.40 -8.34 11.96
CA ARG A 83 -41.41 -9.27 11.45
C ARG A 83 -41.86 -10.20 12.57
N GLY A 84 -42.95 -9.82 13.23
CA GLY A 84 -43.93 -10.74 13.81
C GLY A 84 -43.71 -11.20 15.25
N SER A 85 -44.43 -10.59 16.18
CA SER A 85 -44.98 -11.31 17.33
C SER A 85 -46.49 -11.10 17.31
N LYS A 86 -47.26 -12.16 17.09
CA LYS A 86 -48.74 -12.12 17.05
C LYS A 86 -49.26 -12.04 18.50
N PRO A 87 -50.25 -11.18 18.80
CA PRO A 87 -50.93 -11.20 20.09
C PRO A 87 -52.10 -12.18 20.06
N GLY A 88 -52.22 -13.01 21.09
CA GLY A 88 -53.45 -13.74 21.40
C GLY A 88 -53.29 -15.25 21.42
N ASP A 89 -53.00 -15.80 22.60
CA ASP A 89 -53.68 -17.00 23.10
C ASP A 89 -53.39 -17.12 24.59
N ASP A 90 -54.27 -16.56 25.42
CA ASP A 90 -54.36 -16.93 26.84
C ASP A 90 -55.70 -16.49 27.43
N ARG A 91 -56.76 -17.28 27.20
CA ARG A 91 -57.96 -17.34 28.06
C ARG A 91 -58.60 -18.73 27.98
N SER A 92 -58.56 -19.41 29.14
CA SER A 92 -59.55 -20.33 29.75
C SER A 92 -60.27 -21.36 28.90
#